data_AF-A0A1V5FKY3-F1
#
_entry.id   AF-A0A1V5FKY3-F1
#
_cell.length_a   1.000
_cell.length_b   1.000
_cell.length_c   1.000
_cell.angle_alpha   90.00
_cell.angle_beta   90.00
_cell.angle_gamma   90.00
#
_symmetry.space_group_name_H-M   'P 1'
#
loop_
_entity.id
_entity.type
_entity.pdbx_description
1 polymer ?
#
loop_
_entity_poly.entity_id
_entity_poly.type
_entity_poly.pdbx_seq_one_letter_code
_entity_poly.pdbx_strand_id
1 'polypeptide(L)'
;MLLGAAASVKINAFLAAGALFALGAARLYFSNGSNGLGRFAWFSACAAAAPAAWIAKTWILTGNPAYPFFYESLGGGEWAPELHQRWAAFHRATGMGREWTDYALLPLRAVFCGQAGNYERFDGRLAGLWAVLVPLALAAGWRRGWIVRSFVVGGLGFCAWAAGSQQIRFLIPLLPFACMPAAAALAKMQAYLRKTRGAGGFAFFSSTIRHEMAGRAEPFYTC
;
A
#
# COMPACT_ATOMS: atom_id res chain seq x y z
N MET A 1 -17.16 4.64 -4.69
CA MET A 1 -16.52 5.90 -5.10
C MET A 1 -14.99 5.83 -5.07
N LEU A 2 -14.31 5.59 -3.93
CA LEU A 2 -12.82 5.50 -3.89
C LEU A 2 -12.24 4.39 -4.79
N LEU A 3 -12.98 3.28 -4.93
CA LEU A 3 -12.66 2.16 -5.82
C LEU A 3 -12.64 2.52 -7.30
N GLY A 4 -13.66 3.26 -7.75
CA GLY A 4 -13.75 3.78 -9.11
C GLY A 4 -12.67 4.83 -9.37
N ALA A 5 -12.42 5.71 -8.40
CA ALA A 5 -11.33 6.69 -8.49
C ALA A 5 -9.95 6.02 -8.58
N ALA A 6 -9.71 4.93 -7.84
CA ALA A 6 -8.47 4.17 -7.94
C ALA A 6 -8.30 3.55 -9.34
N ALA A 7 -9.35 2.96 -9.92
CA ALA A 7 -9.33 2.38 -11.27
C ALA A 7 -9.08 3.43 -12.36
N SER A 8 -9.48 4.69 -12.15
CA SER A 8 -9.36 5.76 -13.15
C SER A 8 -7.97 6.43 -13.23
N VAL A 9 -7.05 6.19 -12.29
CA VAL A 9 -5.76 6.91 -12.23
C VAL A 9 -4.70 6.28 -13.13
N LYS A 10 -4.59 4.95 -13.17
CA LYS A 10 -3.67 4.18 -14.02
C LYS A 10 -4.21 2.77 -14.21
N ILE A 11 -4.00 2.14 -15.36
CA ILE A 11 -4.50 0.78 -15.61
C ILE A 11 -4.01 -0.23 -14.56
N ASN A 12 -2.80 -0.07 -14.04
CA ASN A 12 -2.23 -0.97 -13.05
C ASN A 12 -3.04 -0.96 -11.73
N ALA A 13 -3.80 0.11 -11.48
CA ALA A 13 -4.70 0.23 -10.35
C ALA A 13 -6.01 -0.57 -10.52
N PHE A 14 -6.33 -1.10 -11.71
CA PHE A 14 -7.44 -2.03 -11.89
C PHE A 14 -7.27 -3.31 -11.07
N LEU A 15 -6.04 -3.75 -10.78
CA LEU A 15 -5.80 -4.93 -9.94
C LEU A 15 -6.11 -4.65 -8.47
N ALA A 16 -5.68 -3.49 -7.96
CA ALA A 16 -6.05 -3.05 -6.62
C ALA A 16 -7.57 -2.76 -6.52
N ALA A 17 -8.16 -2.18 -7.56
CA ALA A 17 -9.59 -1.93 -7.64
C ALA A 17 -10.40 -3.24 -7.72
N GLY A 18 -9.93 -4.22 -8.49
CA GLY A 18 -10.52 -5.55 -8.59
C GLY A 18 -10.45 -6.31 -7.27
N ALA A 19 -9.31 -6.29 -6.57
CA ALA A 19 -9.18 -6.91 -5.25
C ALA A 19 -10.11 -6.28 -4.21
N LEU A 20 -10.20 -4.96 -4.18
CA LEU A 20 -11.13 -4.24 -3.31
C LEU A 20 -12.60 -4.46 -3.71
N PHE A 21 -12.90 -4.60 -5.00
CA PHE A 21 -14.22 -4.96 -5.50
C PHE A 21 -14.60 -6.37 -5.04
N ALA A 22 -13.72 -7.36 -5.18
CA ALA A 22 -13.94 -8.73 -4.72
C ALA A 22 -14.17 -8.79 -3.20
N LEU A 23 -13.40 -8.03 -2.41
CA LEU A 23 -13.58 -7.92 -0.97
C LEU A 23 -14.92 -7.26 -0.60
N GLY A 24 -15.33 -6.22 -1.33
CA GLY A 24 -16.63 -5.56 -1.16
C GLY A 24 -17.79 -6.48 -1.54
N ALA A 25 -17.68 -7.18 -2.66
CA ALA A 25 -18.63 -8.15 -3.18
C ALA A 25 -18.83 -9.30 -2.20
N ALA A 26 -17.74 -9.92 -1.73
CA ALA A 26 -17.78 -11.00 -0.74
C ALA A 26 -18.45 -10.53 0.56
N ARG A 27 -18.11 -9.33 1.04
CA ARG A 27 -18.73 -8.78 2.26
C ARG A 27 -20.24 -8.56 2.11
N LEU A 28 -20.69 -8.09 0.94
CA LEU A 28 -22.11 -7.85 0.66
C LEU A 28 -22.87 -9.18 0.47
N TYR A 29 -22.26 -10.13 -0.23
CA TYR A 29 -22.79 -11.47 -0.48
C TYR A 29 -22.96 -12.29 0.82
N PHE A 30 -21.95 -12.26 1.70
CA PHE A 30 -21.99 -12.93 3.00
C PHE A 30 -22.70 -12.11 4.11
N SER A 31 -23.27 -10.94 3.79
CA SER A 31 -24.08 -10.20 4.75
C SER A 31 -25.53 -10.70 4.72
N ASN A 32 -26.05 -11.09 5.88
CA ASN A 32 -27.35 -11.75 6.05
C ASN A 32 -28.56 -10.78 5.95
N GLY A 33 -28.52 -9.84 5.00
CA GLY A 33 -29.53 -8.80 4.83
C GLY A 33 -30.39 -9.00 3.59
N SER A 34 -31.70 -8.76 3.70
CA SER A 34 -32.70 -8.90 2.61
C SER A 34 -32.40 -8.05 1.36
N ASN A 35 -31.55 -7.02 1.48
CA ASN A 35 -31.19 -6.09 0.39
C ASN A 35 -29.75 -6.28 -0.12
N GLY A 36 -29.12 -7.45 0.07
CA GLY A 36 -27.74 -7.72 -0.35
C GLY A 36 -27.50 -7.50 -1.84
N LEU A 37 -28.41 -7.98 -2.70
CA LEU A 37 -28.31 -7.86 -4.16
C LEU A 37 -28.40 -6.41 -4.63
N GLY A 38 -29.34 -5.62 -4.09
CA GLY A 38 -29.49 -4.20 -4.45
C GLY A 38 -28.27 -3.37 -4.03
N ARG A 39 -27.70 -3.63 -2.85
CA ARG A 39 -26.45 -3.00 -2.40
C ARG A 39 -25.26 -3.38 -3.27
N PHE A 40 -25.16 -4.65 -3.67
CA PHE A 40 -24.13 -5.12 -4.58
C PHE A 40 -24.25 -4.51 -5.98
N ALA A 41 -25.47 -4.45 -6.53
CA ALA A 41 -25.74 -3.82 -7.82
C ALA A 41 -25.37 -2.34 -7.80
N TRP A 42 -25.79 -1.60 -6.77
CA TRP A 42 -25.44 -0.18 -6.62
C TRP A 42 -23.93 0.03 -6.48
N PHE A 43 -23.28 -0.78 -5.64
CA PHE A 43 -21.82 -0.74 -5.49
C PHE A 43 -21.09 -0.97 -6.81
N SER A 44 -21.54 -1.97 -7.58
CA SER A 44 -20.97 -2.32 -8.88
C SER A 44 -21.20 -1.23 -9.92
N ALA A 45 -22.40 -0.64 -9.97
CA ALA A 45 -22.70 0.48 -10.83
C ALA A 45 -21.80 1.68 -10.52
N CYS A 46 -21.64 2.05 -9.26
CA CYS A 46 -20.73 3.13 -8.86
C CYS A 46 -19.25 2.83 -9.15
N ALA A 47 -18.84 1.56 -9.07
CA ALA A 47 -17.47 1.15 -9.39
C ALA A 47 -17.20 1.20 -10.90
N ALA A 48 -18.16 0.78 -11.72
CA ALA A 48 -18.06 0.75 -13.17
C ALA A 48 -18.20 2.13 -13.83
N ALA A 49 -18.99 3.03 -13.23
CA ALA A 49 -19.23 4.37 -13.77
C ALA A 49 -17.94 5.19 -13.96
N ALA A 50 -16.98 5.05 -13.04
CA ALA A 50 -15.73 5.83 -13.08
C ALA A 50 -14.81 5.47 -14.26
N PRO A 51 -14.53 4.19 -14.57
CA PRO A 51 -13.78 3.81 -15.76
C PRO A 51 -14.62 3.81 -17.05
N ALA A 52 -15.96 3.81 -16.98
CA ALA A 52 -16.83 3.64 -18.15
C ALA A 52 -16.54 4.63 -19.29
N ALA A 53 -16.34 5.91 -18.99
CA ALA A 53 -16.03 6.91 -20.01
C ALA A 53 -14.70 6.63 -20.73
N TRP A 54 -13.69 6.16 -19.98
CA TRP A 54 -12.39 5.80 -20.53
C TRP A 54 -12.45 4.50 -21.36
N ILE A 55 -13.18 3.50 -20.89
CA ILE A 55 -13.42 2.25 -21.60
C ILE A 55 -14.18 2.51 -22.90
N ALA A 56 -15.25 3.31 -22.86
CA ALA A 56 -16.01 3.68 -24.04
C ALA A 56 -15.13 4.43 -25.05
N LYS A 57 -14.36 5.42 -24.58
CA LYS A 57 -13.41 6.16 -25.42
C LYS A 57 -12.39 5.23 -26.09
N THR A 58 -11.76 4.33 -25.33
CA THR A 58 -10.73 3.42 -25.87
C THR A 58 -11.32 2.40 -26.83
N TRP A 59 -12.51 1.88 -26.54
CA TRP A 59 -13.25 1.04 -27.48
C TRP A 59 -13.53 1.76 -28.80
N ILE A 60 -14.11 2.96 -28.75
CA ILE A 60 -14.47 3.73 -29.94
C ILE A 60 -13.24 4.06 -30.79
N LEU A 61 -12.14 4.46 -30.15
CA LEU A 61 -10.94 4.92 -30.85
C LEU A 61 -10.04 3.78 -31.35
N THR A 62 -9.98 2.66 -30.62
CA THR A 62 -8.97 1.62 -30.90
C THR A 62 -9.58 0.25 -31.24
N GLY A 63 -10.88 0.07 -31.00
CA GLY A 63 -11.52 -1.25 -31.03
C GLY A 63 -11.23 -2.11 -29.80
N ASN A 64 -10.40 -1.64 -28.85
CA ASN A 64 -9.99 -2.38 -27.66
C ASN A 64 -10.37 -1.62 -26.36
N PRO A 65 -11.25 -2.17 -25.48
CA PRO A 65 -11.67 -1.54 -24.22
C PRO A 65 -10.57 -1.34 -23.17
N ALA A 66 -9.45 -2.05 -23.33
CA ALA A 66 -8.37 -2.12 -22.36
C ALA A 66 -7.03 -1.74 -23.01
N TYR A 67 -7.05 -1.02 -24.12
CA TYR A 67 -5.86 -0.65 -24.89
C TYR A 67 -4.77 0.03 -24.02
N PRO A 68 -3.47 -0.29 -24.22
CA PRO A 68 -2.89 -1.26 -25.16
C PRO A 68 -2.81 -2.70 -24.61
N PHE A 69 -3.47 -3.00 -23.51
CA PHE A 69 -3.46 -4.33 -22.90
C PHE A 69 -4.37 -5.29 -23.68
N PHE A 70 -4.12 -6.59 -23.55
CA PHE A 70 -4.84 -7.64 -24.28
C PHE A 70 -4.84 -7.46 -25.80
N TYR A 71 -3.85 -6.76 -26.35
CA TYR A 71 -3.70 -6.56 -27.79
C TYR A 71 -3.68 -7.88 -28.56
N GLU A 72 -3.01 -8.91 -28.04
CA GLU A 72 -2.96 -10.24 -28.69
C GLU A 72 -4.35 -10.89 -28.85
N SER A 73 -5.32 -10.54 -27.99
CA SER A 73 -6.67 -11.12 -28.00
C SER A 73 -7.74 -10.19 -28.61
N LEU A 74 -7.62 -8.89 -28.37
CA LEU A 74 -8.61 -7.87 -28.76
C LEU A 74 -8.16 -6.97 -29.92
N GLY A 75 -6.89 -7.06 -30.31
CA GLY A 75 -6.28 -6.20 -31.31
C GLY A 75 -6.18 -4.74 -30.88
N GLY A 76 -6.13 -3.86 -31.88
CA GLY A 76 -6.09 -2.41 -31.73
C GLY A 76 -5.79 -1.75 -33.06
N GLY A 77 -6.76 -1.05 -33.65
CA GLY A 77 -6.67 -0.53 -35.04
C GLY A 77 -5.49 0.41 -35.30
N GLU A 78 -5.05 1.13 -34.26
CA GLU A 78 -3.97 2.13 -34.31
C GLU A 78 -2.58 1.54 -33.99
N TRP A 79 -2.48 0.25 -33.67
CA TRP A 79 -1.28 -0.33 -33.06
C TRP A 79 -0.73 -1.49 -33.87
N ALA A 80 0.44 -1.31 -34.46
CA ALA A 80 1.13 -2.36 -35.22
C ALA A 80 1.63 -3.50 -34.30
N PRO A 81 1.60 -4.77 -34.74
CA PRO A 81 2.10 -5.89 -33.95
C PRO A 81 3.57 -5.73 -33.52
N GLU A 82 4.40 -5.14 -34.37
CA GLU A 82 5.82 -4.91 -34.10
C GLU A 82 6.01 -3.90 -32.97
N LEU A 83 5.16 -2.87 -32.93
CA LEU A 83 5.13 -1.89 -31.85
C LEU A 83 4.70 -2.54 -30.53
N HIS A 84 3.73 -3.45 -30.57
CA HIS A 84 3.33 -4.22 -29.40
C HIS A 84 4.48 -5.05 -28.82
N GLN A 85 5.20 -5.76 -29.68
CA GLN A 85 6.34 -6.58 -29.25
C GLN A 85 7.44 -5.71 -28.62
N ARG A 86 7.77 -4.56 -29.23
CA ARG A 86 8.75 -3.61 -28.68
C ARG A 86 8.30 -3.04 -27.34
N TRP A 87 7.02 -2.66 -27.23
CA TRP A 87 6.44 -2.17 -25.98
C TRP A 87 6.49 -3.23 -24.88
N ALA A 88 6.12 -4.48 -25.18
CA ALA A 88 6.14 -5.60 -24.24
C ALA A 88 7.58 -5.95 -23.81
N ALA A 89 8.52 -5.94 -24.75
CA ALA A 89 9.94 -6.15 -24.48
C ALA A 89 10.49 -5.06 -23.56
N PHE A 90 10.19 -3.78 -23.84
CA PHE A 90 10.59 -2.65 -22.99
C PHE A 90 10.02 -2.79 -21.57
N HIS A 91 8.74 -3.13 -21.43
CA HIS A 91 8.12 -3.32 -20.12
C HIS A 91 8.75 -4.49 -19.35
N ARG A 92 9.11 -5.58 -20.04
CA ARG A 92 9.81 -6.72 -19.43
C ARG A 92 11.26 -6.43 -19.08
N ALA A 93 11.95 -5.61 -19.85
CA ALA A 93 13.33 -5.20 -19.58
C ALA A 93 13.45 -4.15 -18.45
N THR A 94 12.35 -3.49 -18.10
CA THR A 94 12.35 -2.48 -17.03
C THR A 94 12.41 -3.13 -15.65
N GLY A 95 13.44 -2.82 -14.87
CA GLY A 95 13.67 -3.35 -13.53
C GLY A 95 14.96 -4.13 -13.37
N MET A 96 15.09 -4.85 -12.24
CA MET A 96 16.29 -5.60 -11.88
C MET A 96 16.05 -7.10 -11.88
N GLY A 97 16.18 -7.71 -13.06
CA GLY A 97 16.11 -9.17 -13.22
C GLY A 97 14.72 -9.77 -12.95
N ARG A 98 14.58 -11.06 -13.25
CA ARG A 98 13.31 -11.81 -13.13
C ARG A 98 13.51 -13.26 -12.70
N GLU A 99 14.68 -13.58 -12.15
CA GLU A 99 14.91 -14.87 -11.52
C GLU A 99 14.23 -14.93 -10.14
N TRP A 100 14.09 -16.13 -9.58
CA TRP A 100 13.48 -16.30 -8.26
C TRP A 100 14.24 -15.51 -7.17
N THR A 101 15.57 -15.42 -7.29
CA THR A 101 16.45 -14.62 -6.42
C THR A 101 16.17 -13.14 -6.55
N ASP A 102 15.96 -12.66 -7.77
CA ASP A 102 15.63 -11.27 -8.06
C ASP A 102 14.30 -10.90 -7.42
N TYR A 103 13.28 -11.76 -7.55
CA TYR A 103 11.98 -11.54 -6.92
C TYR A 103 12.06 -11.55 -5.39
N ALA A 104 12.85 -12.44 -4.78
CA ALA A 104 13.04 -12.48 -3.34
C ALA A 104 13.71 -11.20 -2.79
N LEU A 105 14.67 -10.65 -3.53
CA LEU A 105 15.39 -9.43 -3.17
C LEU A 105 14.69 -8.14 -3.63
N LEU A 106 13.65 -8.25 -4.45
CA LEU A 106 12.99 -7.12 -5.11
C LEU A 106 12.48 -6.04 -4.14
N PRO A 107 11.87 -6.37 -2.98
CA PRO A 107 11.45 -5.36 -2.01
C PRO A 107 12.61 -4.51 -1.49
N LEU A 108 13.78 -5.11 -1.26
CA LEU A 108 14.98 -4.42 -0.80
C LEU A 108 15.61 -3.61 -1.94
N ARG A 109 15.73 -4.19 -3.13
CA ARG A 109 16.28 -3.50 -4.31
C ARG A 109 15.44 -2.27 -4.69
N ALA A 110 14.11 -2.36 -4.61
CA ALA A 110 13.22 -1.22 -4.87
C ALA A 110 13.47 -0.04 -3.92
N VAL A 111 13.87 -0.30 -2.67
CA VAL A 111 14.17 0.74 -1.66
C VAL A 111 15.59 1.28 -1.82
N PHE A 112 16.58 0.40 -2.01
CA PHE A 112 17.99 0.78 -1.91
C PHE A 112 18.68 1.02 -3.25
N CYS A 113 18.22 0.39 -4.33
CA CYS A 113 18.90 0.41 -5.64
C CYS A 113 18.23 1.32 -6.67
N GLY A 114 17.08 1.92 -6.34
CA GLY A 114 16.33 2.80 -7.25
C GLY A 114 17.07 4.07 -7.64
N GLN A 115 17.06 4.39 -8.94
CA GLN A 115 17.69 5.57 -9.52
C GLN A 115 16.75 6.23 -10.54
N ALA A 116 16.56 7.55 -10.42
CA ALA A 116 15.76 8.31 -11.37
C ALA A 116 16.43 8.39 -12.74
N GLY A 117 15.65 8.23 -13.82
CA GLY A 117 16.16 8.27 -15.20
C GLY A 117 16.86 6.98 -15.66
N ASN A 118 16.86 5.92 -14.85
CA ASN A 118 17.44 4.63 -15.21
C ASN A 118 16.38 3.52 -15.12
N TYR A 119 15.95 2.98 -16.27
CA TYR A 119 14.94 1.94 -16.36
C TYR A 119 15.38 0.57 -15.81
N GLU A 120 16.68 0.25 -15.86
CA GLU A 120 17.21 -0.95 -15.20
C GLU A 120 17.18 -0.83 -13.67
N ARG A 121 17.10 0.42 -13.18
CA ARG A 121 17.03 0.75 -11.75
C ARG A 121 15.69 1.39 -11.38
N PHE A 122 14.62 0.84 -11.94
CA PHE A 122 13.22 1.13 -11.60
C PHE A 122 12.73 2.55 -11.97
N ASP A 123 13.52 3.38 -12.64
CA ASP A 123 13.18 4.76 -13.04
C ASP A 123 12.56 5.57 -11.88
N GLY A 124 13.30 5.65 -10.78
CA GLY A 124 12.89 6.37 -9.58
C GLY A 124 13.50 5.80 -8.31
N ARG A 125 13.28 6.50 -7.19
CA ARG A 125 13.80 6.08 -5.88
C ARG A 125 12.68 6.07 -4.86
N LEU A 126 12.52 4.95 -4.16
CA LEU A 126 11.65 4.87 -3.00
C LEU A 126 12.38 5.44 -1.77
N ALA A 127 11.65 6.07 -0.84
CA ALA A 127 12.24 6.56 0.39
C ALA A 127 12.79 5.40 1.25
N GLY A 128 14.00 5.55 1.81
CA GLY A 128 14.57 4.54 2.71
C GLY A 128 13.70 4.19 3.92
N LEU A 129 12.83 5.13 4.32
CA LEU A 129 11.85 4.96 5.40
C LEU A 129 10.94 3.73 5.20
N TRP A 130 10.71 3.30 3.96
CA TRP A 130 9.91 2.11 3.66
C TRP A 130 10.49 0.81 4.23
N ALA A 131 11.82 0.71 4.34
CA ALA A 131 12.47 -0.44 4.98
C ALA A 131 12.12 -0.58 6.47
N VAL A 132 11.68 0.52 7.12
CA VAL A 132 11.29 0.54 8.54
C VAL A 132 9.78 0.45 8.70
N LEU A 133 9.02 1.19 7.88
CA LEU A 133 7.56 1.26 8.00
C LEU A 133 6.88 -0.10 7.74
N VAL A 134 7.37 -0.87 6.76
CA VAL A 134 6.76 -2.16 6.40
C VAL A 134 6.90 -3.20 7.53
N PRO A 135 8.10 -3.47 8.09
CA PRO A 135 8.22 -4.36 9.24
C PRO A 135 7.44 -3.89 10.47
N LEU A 136 7.45 -2.57 10.74
CA LEU A 136 6.73 -1.99 11.88
C LEU A 136 5.21 -2.21 11.77
N ALA A 137 4.67 -1.98 10.57
CA ALA A 137 3.27 -2.24 10.25
C ALA A 137 2.86 -3.71 10.47
N LEU A 138 3.71 -4.65 10.06
CA LEU A 138 3.50 -6.08 10.27
C LEU A 138 3.51 -6.43 11.76
N ALA A 139 4.56 -6.02 12.47
CA ALA A 139 4.79 -6.36 13.87
C ALA A 139 3.66 -5.87 14.80
N ALA A 140 3.19 -4.64 14.62
CA ALA A 140 2.16 -4.08 15.50
C ALA A 140 0.73 -4.48 15.12
N GLY A 141 0.54 -4.97 13.89
CA GLY A 141 -0.74 -4.95 13.21
C GLY A 141 -1.30 -6.29 12.73
N TRP A 142 -0.49 -7.36 12.70
CA TRP A 142 -0.88 -8.64 12.09
C TRP A 142 -2.17 -9.27 12.66
N ARG A 143 -2.52 -8.96 13.92
CA ARG A 143 -3.78 -9.45 14.54
C ARG A 143 -5.02 -8.65 14.16
N ARG A 144 -4.89 -7.53 13.44
CA ARG A 144 -6.01 -6.69 13.02
C ARG A 144 -6.39 -7.05 11.58
N GLY A 145 -7.60 -7.58 11.39
CA GLY A 145 -8.05 -8.03 10.06
C GLY A 145 -8.05 -6.95 8.97
N TRP A 146 -8.14 -5.65 9.30
CA TRP A 146 -8.00 -4.58 8.29
C TRP A 146 -6.55 -4.35 7.85
N ILE A 147 -5.57 -4.59 8.73
CA ILE A 147 -4.13 -4.50 8.40
C ILE A 147 -3.75 -5.66 7.49
N VAL A 148 -4.18 -6.88 7.85
CA VAL A 148 -3.98 -8.06 7.00
C VAL A 148 -4.59 -7.84 5.61
N ARG A 149 -5.84 -7.35 5.52
CA ARG A 149 -6.47 -7.01 4.24
C ARG A 149 -5.68 -5.96 3.45
N SER A 150 -5.15 -4.93 4.12
CA SER A 150 -4.32 -3.91 3.48
C SER A 150 -3.02 -4.51 2.91
N PHE A 151 -2.37 -5.40 3.66
CA PHE A 151 -1.19 -6.14 3.20
C PHE A 151 -1.49 -7.12 2.08
N VAL A 152 -2.65 -7.79 2.08
CA VAL A 152 -3.06 -8.66 0.98
C VAL A 152 -3.25 -7.84 -0.29
N VAL A 153 -3.99 -6.72 -0.23
CA VAL A 153 -4.19 -5.85 -1.41
C VAL A 153 -2.86 -5.24 -1.88
N GLY A 154 -2.05 -4.73 -0.95
CA GLY A 154 -0.72 -4.18 -1.27
C GLY A 154 0.24 -5.23 -1.83
N GLY A 155 0.22 -6.45 -1.29
CA GLY A 155 1.03 -7.58 -1.73
C GLY A 155 0.63 -8.08 -3.11
N LEU A 156 -0.66 -8.24 -3.39
CA LEU A 156 -1.17 -8.56 -4.73
C LEU A 156 -0.77 -7.48 -5.74
N GLY A 157 -0.92 -6.21 -5.38
CA GLY A 157 -0.46 -5.09 -6.19
C GLY A 157 1.05 -5.10 -6.43
N PHE A 158 1.85 -5.44 -5.40
CA PHE A 158 3.29 -5.57 -5.52
C PHE A 158 3.68 -6.73 -6.43
N CYS A 159 3.03 -7.88 -6.32
CA CYS A 159 3.25 -9.02 -7.23
C CYS A 159 2.91 -8.64 -8.68
N ALA A 160 1.82 -7.91 -8.90
CA ALA A 160 1.46 -7.42 -10.21
C ALA A 160 2.49 -6.44 -10.78
N TRP A 161 2.99 -5.53 -9.94
CA TRP A 161 4.08 -4.63 -10.30
C TRP A 161 5.37 -5.41 -10.63
N ALA A 162 5.72 -6.41 -9.81
CA ALA A 162 6.88 -7.26 -9.99
C ALA A 162 6.79 -8.08 -11.28
N ALA A 163 5.59 -8.54 -11.67
CA ALA A 163 5.33 -9.25 -12.92
C ALA A 163 5.27 -8.33 -14.16
N GLY A 164 4.92 -7.06 -13.96
CA GLY A 164 4.83 -6.03 -15.01
C GLY A 164 6.11 -5.21 -15.18
N SER A 165 5.95 -3.94 -15.54
CA SER A 165 7.06 -3.00 -15.58
C SER A 165 7.40 -2.54 -14.16
N GLN A 166 8.63 -2.80 -13.73
CA GLN A 166 9.06 -2.54 -12.35
C GLN A 166 9.38 -1.05 -12.10
N GLN A 167 8.63 -0.12 -12.68
CA GLN A 167 8.90 1.32 -12.45
C GLN A 167 8.32 1.80 -11.13
N ILE A 168 9.06 2.61 -10.37
CA ILE A 168 8.61 3.12 -9.06
C ILE A 168 7.29 3.90 -9.18
N ARG A 169 7.05 4.59 -10.30
CA ARG A 169 5.81 5.33 -10.56
C ARG A 169 4.54 4.47 -10.57
N PHE A 170 4.69 3.15 -10.74
CA PHE A 170 3.60 2.18 -10.67
C PHE A 170 3.40 1.61 -9.28
N LEU A 171 4.37 1.81 -8.37
CA LEU A 171 4.27 1.46 -6.96
C LEU A 171 3.55 2.54 -6.13
N ILE A 172 3.55 3.81 -6.59
CA ILE A 172 2.95 4.96 -5.87
C ILE A 172 1.50 4.70 -5.42
N PRO A 173 0.60 4.14 -6.25
CA PRO A 173 -0.78 3.85 -5.83
C PRO A 173 -0.88 2.80 -4.72
N LEU A 174 0.15 1.99 -4.51
CA LEU A 174 0.19 0.94 -3.49
C LEU A 174 0.67 1.45 -2.13
N LEU A 175 1.36 2.58 -2.09
CA LEU A 175 1.94 3.14 -0.87
C LEU A 175 0.92 3.37 0.26
N PRO A 176 -0.32 3.86 0.00
CA PRO A 176 -1.30 4.03 1.07
C PRO A 176 -1.62 2.76 1.86
N PHE A 177 -1.59 1.59 1.20
CA PHE A 177 -1.88 0.30 1.84
C PHE A 177 -0.81 -0.13 2.84
N ALA A 178 0.42 0.37 2.70
CA ALA A 178 1.49 0.16 3.66
C ALA A 178 1.61 1.32 4.68
N CYS A 179 1.32 2.57 4.28
CA CYS A 179 1.30 3.72 5.18
C CYS A 179 0.25 3.60 6.30
N MET A 180 -0.99 3.20 5.99
CA MET A 180 -2.07 3.15 6.99
C MET A 180 -1.75 2.18 8.15
N PRO A 181 -1.34 0.92 7.90
CA PRO A 181 -0.86 0.04 8.95
C PRO A 181 0.34 0.58 9.73
N ALA A 182 1.31 1.20 9.04
CA ALA A 182 2.51 1.72 9.68
C ALA A 182 2.20 2.89 10.63
N ALA A 183 1.28 3.78 10.23
CA ALA A 183 0.80 4.87 11.09
C ALA A 183 0.09 4.32 12.34
N ALA A 184 -0.78 3.31 12.18
CA ALA A 184 -1.46 2.67 13.30
C ALA A 184 -0.48 1.96 14.25
N ALA A 185 0.58 1.35 13.71
CA ALA A 185 1.66 0.75 14.47
C ALA A 185 2.42 1.79 15.30
N LEU A 186 2.81 2.89 14.67
CA LEU A 186 3.55 3.97 15.31
C LEU A 186 2.71 4.63 16.43
N ALA A 187 1.43 4.88 16.20
CA ALA A 187 0.53 5.44 17.20
C ALA A 187 0.42 4.53 18.45
N LYS A 188 0.36 3.21 18.26
CA LYS A 188 0.36 2.24 19.36
C LYS A 188 1.69 2.24 20.12
N MET A 189 2.81 2.30 19.39
CA MET A 189 4.14 2.37 20.00
C MET A 189 4.32 3.65 20.82
N GLN A 190 3.87 4.80 20.31
CA GLN A 190 3.87 6.07 21.04
C GLN A 190 3.02 6.01 22.31
N ALA A 191 1.82 5.42 22.24
CA ALA A 191 0.96 5.24 23.42
C ALA A 191 1.61 4.35 24.48
N TYR A 192 2.28 3.26 24.06
CA TYR A 192 3.03 2.38 24.96
C TYR A 192 4.20 3.14 25.63
N LEU A 193 5.00 3.85 24.84
CA LEU A 193 6.13 4.65 25.34
C LEU A 193 5.67 5.73 26.33
N ARG A 194 4.57 6.44 26.05
CA ARG A 194 3.98 7.41 26.98
C ARG A 194 3.55 6.76 28.29
N LYS A 195 2.92 5.58 28.25
CA LYS A 195 2.53 4.83 29.45
C LYS A 195 3.73 4.41 30.28
N THR A 196 4.79 3.90 29.64
CA THR A 196 6.03 3.50 30.34
C THR A 196 6.81 4.68 30.92
N ARG A 197 6.87 5.82 30.21
CA ARG A 197 7.49 7.05 30.71
C ARG A 197 6.69 7.67 31.87
N GLY A 198 5.36 7.65 31.80
CA GLY A 198 4.48 8.11 32.88
C GLY A 198 4.56 7.24 34.14
N ALA A 199 4.74 5.91 33.98
CA ALA A 199 4.90 4.99 35.10
C ALA A 199 6.32 5.04 35.74
N GLY A 200 7.37 5.28 34.95
CA GLY A 200 8.74 5.39 35.45
C GLY A 200 9.08 6.74 36.10
N GLY A 201 8.45 7.83 35.66
CA GLY A 201 8.73 9.18 36.18
C GLY A 201 8.17 9.44 37.59
N PHE A 202 7.08 8.80 37.98
CA PHE A 202 6.48 9.00 39.31
C PHE A 202 7.12 8.14 40.41
N ALA A 203 7.70 6.99 40.05
CA ALA A 203 8.32 6.08 41.02
C ALA A 203 9.72 6.54 41.46
N PHE A 204 10.49 7.20 40.57
CA PHE A 204 11.84 7.67 40.90
C PHE A 204 11.83 9.02 41.66
N PHE A 205 10.84 9.89 41.38
CA PHE A 205 10.73 11.20 42.01
C PHE A 205 10.13 11.13 43.43
N SER A 206 9.27 10.14 43.71
CA SER A 206 8.66 9.97 45.05
C SER A 206 9.64 9.37 46.09
N SER A 207 10.59 8.54 45.69
CA SER A 207 11.58 7.96 46.62
C SER A 207 12.71 8.93 46.95
N THR A 208 13.12 9.77 45.99
CA THR A 208 14.20 10.75 46.18
C THR A 208 13.79 11.90 47.10
N ILE A 209 12.56 12.44 46.94
CA ILE A 209 12.07 13.53 47.81
C ILE A 209 11.79 13.04 49.24
N ARG A 210 11.38 11.77 49.42
CA ARG A 210 11.13 11.22 50.76
C ARG A 210 12.41 11.01 51.58
N HIS A 211 13.55 10.79 50.91
CA HIS A 211 14.85 10.67 51.57
C HIS A 211 15.47 12.03 51.94
N GLU A 212 15.22 13.08 51.16
CA GLU A 212 15.71 14.44 51.49
C GLU A 212 14.90 15.13 52.60
N MET A 213 13.60 14.85 52.74
CA MET A 213 12.77 15.48 53.79
C MET A 213 12.85 14.77 55.16
N ALA A 214 13.40 13.56 55.23
CA ALA A 214 13.61 12.84 56.50
C ALA A 214 14.91 13.24 57.22
N GLY A 215 15.81 14.01 56.58
CA GLY A 215 17.12 14.38 57.12
C GLY A 215 17.27 15.82 57.61
N ARG A 216 16.20 16.62 57.69
CA ARG A 216 16.26 18.05 58.11
C ARG A 216 15.30 18.41 59.24
N ALA A 217 15.28 17.59 60.29
CA ALA A 217 14.66 17.95 61.56
C ALA A 217 15.72 17.96 62.66
N GLU A 218 16.61 18.95 62.64
CA GLU A 218 17.47 19.31 63.77
C GLU A 218 16.92 20.62 64.37
N PRO A 219 16.61 20.68 65.66
CA PRO A 219 16.09 21.87 66.31
C PRO A 219 17.24 22.85 66.58
N PHE A 220 17.21 24.01 65.92
CA PHE A 220 18.08 25.13 66.27
C PHE A 220 17.70 25.65 67.67
N TYR A 221 18.50 25.29 68.67
CA TYR A 221 18.55 25.97 69.95
C TYR A 221 19.54 27.14 69.90
N THR A 222 19.06 28.24 70.44
CA THR A 222 19.71 29.48 70.88
C THR A 222 21.14 29.33 71.42
N CYS A 223 22.05 30.20 70.94
CA CYS A 223 22.81 31.14 71.77
C CYS A 223 23.35 32.29 70.90
#